data_AF-A0A7K1GLY8-F1
#
_entry.id   AF-A0A7K1GLY8-F1
#
_cell.length_a   1.000
_cell.length_b   1.000
_cell.length_c   1.000
_cell.angle_alpha   90.00
_cell.angle_beta   90.00
_cell.angle_gamma   90.00
#
_symmetry.space_group_name_H-M   'P 1'
#
loop_
_entity.id
_entity.type
_entity.pdbx_description
1 polymer ?
#
loop_
_entity_poly.entity_id
_entity_poly.type
_entity_poly.pdbx_seq_one_letter_code
_entity_poly.pdbx_strand_id
1 'polypeptide(L)'
;MQLISVDFQSFIDNYSDSDREFLNVDWNGKYGAKFKDENHLFRLQIAEAVCEQLHQVDLGLIRDLFITLGQVTKLNFSVYRNYHLLAQELLERGGVDYLFDYVCAAHISFDAYLSTANIVLSSSRKQELLVYFDYLRANSTDAEVQKLLSDQMRSRFATED
;
A
#
# COMPACT_ATOMS: atom_id res chain seq x y z
N MET A 1 20.03 17.71 -15.42
CA MET A 1 19.54 17.04 -14.21
C MET A 1 20.65 16.10 -13.77
N GLN A 2 21.43 16.49 -12.75
CA GLN A 2 22.49 15.63 -12.22
C GLN A 2 21.80 14.44 -11.54
N LEU A 3 22.01 13.24 -12.09
CA LEU A 3 21.74 12.00 -11.39
C LEU A 3 22.71 11.99 -10.20
N ILE A 4 22.25 12.46 -9.04
CA ILE A 4 22.83 12.00 -7.78
C ILE A 4 22.67 10.49 -7.86
N SER A 5 23.79 9.75 -7.88
CA SER A 5 23.76 8.30 -7.74
C SER A 5 23.30 8.03 -6.31
N VAL A 6 21.99 8.14 -6.07
CA VAL A 6 21.39 7.74 -4.82
C VAL A 6 21.62 6.24 -4.74
N ASP A 7 22.42 5.83 -3.77
CA ASP A 7 22.50 4.44 -3.40
C ASP A 7 21.13 4.06 -2.82
N PHE A 8 20.32 3.37 -3.63
CA PHE A 8 18.98 2.96 -3.23
C PHE A 8 19.00 2.07 -2.00
N GLN A 9 20.05 1.26 -1.81
CA GLN A 9 20.17 0.44 -0.61
C GLN A 9 20.40 1.33 0.61
N SER A 10 21.28 2.32 0.51
CA SER A 10 21.48 3.30 1.59
C SER A 10 20.20 4.06 1.93
N PHE A 11 19.34 4.38 0.96
CA PHE A 11 18.04 5.00 1.22
C PHE A 11 17.11 4.04 1.98
N ILE A 12 17.04 2.77 1.55
CA ILE A 12 16.18 1.75 2.15
C ILE A 12 16.62 1.46 3.59
N ASP A 13 17.92 1.26 3.83
CA ASP A 13 18.47 0.86 5.13
C ASP A 13 18.35 1.96 6.18
N ASN A 14 18.33 3.23 5.76
CA ASN A 14 18.30 4.39 6.65
C ASN A 14 16.99 5.16 6.55
N TYR A 15 15.96 4.57 5.96
CA TYR A 15 14.68 5.24 5.73
C TYR A 15 14.07 5.75 7.03
N SER A 16 13.58 6.98 7.00
CA SER A 16 12.91 7.63 8.11
C SER A 16 11.76 8.52 7.65
N ASP A 17 10.97 9.02 8.60
CA ASP A 17 9.85 9.90 8.30
C ASP A 17 10.26 11.21 7.58
N SER A 18 11.51 11.67 7.74
CA SER A 18 12.01 12.83 7.00
C SER A 18 12.21 12.55 5.51
N ASP A 19 12.35 11.29 5.11
CA ASP A 19 12.57 10.89 3.73
C ASP A 19 11.27 10.71 2.94
N ARG A 20 10.11 10.85 3.60
CA ARG A 20 8.78 10.73 2.97
C ARG A 20 8.59 11.66 1.78
N GLU A 21 9.23 12.82 1.76
CA GLU A 21 9.09 13.78 0.66
C GLU A 21 9.55 13.19 -0.69
N PHE A 22 10.56 12.32 -0.69
CA PHE A 22 11.05 11.64 -1.90
C PHE A 22 10.05 10.62 -2.45
N LEU A 23 9.13 10.15 -1.60
CA LEU A 23 8.09 9.19 -1.95
C LEU A 23 6.72 9.84 -2.08
N ASN A 24 6.56 11.16 -1.91
CA ASN A 24 5.26 11.81 -2.01
C ASN A 24 4.82 11.99 -3.47
N VAL A 25 3.51 11.89 -3.72
CA VAL A 25 2.94 12.15 -5.04
C VAL A 25 2.94 13.65 -5.30
N ASP A 26 3.72 14.09 -6.30
CA ASP A 26 3.63 15.47 -6.77
C ASP A 26 2.60 15.57 -7.90
N TRP A 27 1.40 16.02 -7.58
CA TRP A 27 0.30 16.05 -8.54
C TRP A 27 0.17 17.39 -9.25
N ASN A 28 0.46 17.41 -10.54
CA ASN A 28 0.32 18.59 -11.41
C ASN A 28 -1.14 18.97 -11.78
N GLY A 29 -2.16 18.41 -11.12
CA GLY A 29 -3.58 18.66 -11.42
C GLY A 29 -4.10 18.00 -12.70
N LYS A 30 -3.32 17.11 -13.35
CA LYS A 30 -3.70 16.39 -14.57
C LYS A 30 -3.72 14.87 -14.33
N TYR A 31 -4.34 14.15 -15.27
CA TYR A 31 -4.55 12.70 -15.23
C TYR A 31 -4.00 12.02 -16.50
N GLY A 32 -3.82 10.70 -16.43
CA GLY A 32 -3.41 9.84 -17.54
C GLY A 32 -2.12 10.32 -18.19
N ALA A 33 -2.07 10.40 -19.51
CA ALA A 33 -0.88 10.82 -20.26
C ALA A 33 -0.37 12.25 -19.94
N LYS A 34 -1.18 13.08 -19.26
CA LYS A 34 -0.79 14.45 -18.86
C LYS A 34 -0.37 14.54 -17.40
N PHE A 35 -0.55 13.48 -16.63
CA PHE A 35 -0.04 13.38 -15.26
C PHE A 35 1.49 13.47 -15.30
N LYS A 36 2.03 14.30 -14.41
CA LYS A 36 3.48 14.43 -14.18
C LYS A 36 3.69 14.44 -12.67
N ASP A 37 4.68 13.67 -12.25
CA ASP A 37 5.11 13.50 -10.87
C ASP A 37 6.63 13.32 -10.91
N GLU A 38 7.36 14.31 -10.40
CA GLU A 38 8.83 14.34 -10.46
C GLU A 38 9.45 13.19 -9.69
N ASN A 39 8.76 12.71 -8.65
CA ASN A 39 9.20 11.61 -7.81
C ASN A 39 8.80 10.23 -8.35
N HIS A 40 8.01 10.16 -9.43
CA HIS A 40 7.43 8.90 -9.90
C HIS A 40 8.48 7.84 -10.21
N LEU A 41 9.53 8.23 -10.95
CA LEU A 41 10.59 7.30 -11.36
C LEU A 41 11.38 6.80 -10.14
N PHE A 42 11.77 7.71 -9.23
CA PHE A 42 12.49 7.35 -8.01
C PHE A 42 11.68 6.38 -7.16
N ARG A 43 10.40 6.68 -6.92
CA ARG A 43 9.47 5.83 -6.17
C ARG A 43 9.35 4.43 -6.76
N LEU A 44 9.26 4.31 -8.09
CA LEU A 44 9.22 3.02 -8.76
C LEU A 44 10.54 2.24 -8.59
N GLN A 45 11.68 2.91 -8.69
CA GLN A 45 12.99 2.27 -8.50
C GLN A 45 13.18 1.77 -7.06
N ILE A 46 12.78 2.56 -6.06
CA ILE A 46 12.76 2.12 -4.67
C ILE A 46 11.79 0.96 -4.48
N ALA A 47 10.58 1.02 -5.06
CA ALA A 47 9.61 -0.07 -4.95
C ALA A 47 10.12 -1.39 -5.53
N GLU A 48 10.79 -1.36 -6.70
CA GLU A 48 11.42 -2.53 -7.30
C GLU A 48 12.53 -3.09 -6.37
N ALA A 49 13.44 -2.24 -5.89
CA ALA A 49 14.50 -2.65 -4.98
C ALA A 49 13.97 -3.20 -3.65
N VAL A 50 12.88 -2.64 -3.11
CA VAL A 50 12.21 -3.14 -1.90
C VAL A 50 11.56 -4.49 -2.16
N CYS A 51 10.92 -4.69 -3.32
CA CYS A 51 10.27 -5.96 -3.66
C CYS A 51 11.23 -7.15 -3.71
N GLU A 52 12.52 -6.92 -3.99
CA GLU A 52 13.56 -7.94 -3.99
C GLU A 52 13.98 -8.40 -2.58
N GLN A 53 13.63 -7.64 -1.53
CA GLN A 53 14.08 -7.86 -0.15
C GLN A 53 13.02 -7.55 0.92
N LEU A 54 11.73 -7.66 0.56
CA LEU A 54 10.56 -7.24 1.37
C LEU A 54 10.67 -7.56 2.87
N HIS A 55 11.03 -8.79 3.20
CA HIS A 55 11.11 -9.29 4.58
C HIS A 55 12.13 -8.59 5.47
N GLN A 56 13.10 -7.89 4.88
CA GLN A 56 14.19 -7.21 5.59
C GLN A 56 13.96 -5.69 5.70
N VAL A 57 13.03 -5.15 4.89
CA VAL A 57 12.75 -3.72 4.83
C VAL A 57 11.85 -3.29 5.99
N ASP A 58 12.06 -2.07 6.47
CA ASP A 58 11.19 -1.42 7.44
C ASP A 58 9.74 -1.33 6.97
N LEU A 59 8.78 -1.61 7.86
CA LEU A 59 7.36 -1.59 7.51
C LEU A 59 6.85 -0.18 7.21
N GLY A 60 7.45 0.88 7.77
CA GLY A 60 7.14 2.26 7.45
C GLY A 60 7.43 2.58 5.99
N LEU A 61 8.57 2.16 5.47
CA LEU A 61 8.89 2.32 4.03
C LEU A 61 7.90 1.55 3.15
N ILE A 62 7.62 0.29 3.48
CA ILE A 62 6.66 -0.53 2.70
C ILE A 62 5.28 0.14 2.71
N ARG A 63 4.84 0.65 3.86
CA ARG A 63 3.57 1.36 4.03
C ARG A 63 3.50 2.60 3.16
N ASP A 64 4.53 3.44 3.19
CA ASP A 64 4.52 4.70 2.46
C ASP A 64 4.61 4.45 0.95
N LEU A 65 5.36 3.44 0.50
CA LEU A 65 5.32 2.99 -0.90
C LEU A 65 3.92 2.47 -1.29
N PHE A 66 3.31 1.64 -0.45
CA PHE A 66 1.97 1.09 -0.72
C PHE A 66 0.91 2.20 -0.82
N ILE A 67 0.89 3.15 0.11
CA ILE A 67 -0.09 4.25 0.05
C ILE A 67 0.15 5.12 -1.19
N THR A 68 1.40 5.51 -1.43
CA THR A 68 1.72 6.48 -2.48
C THR A 68 1.58 5.89 -3.88
N LEU A 69 1.99 4.64 -4.10
CA LEU A 69 1.72 3.92 -5.36
C LEU A 69 0.23 3.70 -5.56
N GLY A 70 -0.52 3.45 -4.48
CA GLY A 70 -1.98 3.38 -4.50
C GLY A 70 -2.59 4.69 -5.02
N GLN A 71 -2.17 5.83 -4.48
CA GLN A 71 -2.63 7.15 -4.91
C GLN A 71 -2.32 7.42 -6.38
N VAL A 72 -1.13 7.03 -6.85
CA VAL A 72 -0.74 7.18 -8.27
C VAL A 72 -1.71 6.45 -9.19
N THR A 73 -2.26 5.28 -8.79
CA THR A 73 -3.21 4.52 -9.63
C THR A 73 -4.43 5.32 -10.05
N LYS A 74 -4.93 6.21 -9.18
CA LYS A 74 -6.06 7.10 -9.48
C LYS A 74 -5.69 8.19 -10.48
N LEU A 75 -4.42 8.55 -10.57
CA LEU A 75 -3.92 9.64 -11.41
C LEU A 75 -3.48 9.14 -12.79
N ASN A 76 -2.78 8.00 -12.84
CA ASN A 76 -2.24 7.43 -14.08
C ASN A 76 -3.12 6.34 -14.70
N PHE A 77 -4.15 5.86 -13.99
CA PHE A 77 -5.03 4.75 -14.37
C PHE A 77 -4.28 3.42 -14.58
N SER A 78 -3.26 3.17 -13.75
CA SER A 78 -2.49 1.94 -13.77
C SER A 78 -1.90 1.63 -12.40
N VAL A 79 -2.05 0.38 -11.98
CA VAL A 79 -1.45 -0.12 -10.75
C VAL A 79 -0.02 -0.58 -10.97
N TYR A 80 0.84 -0.33 -9.97
CA TYR A 80 2.18 -0.90 -9.95
C TYR A 80 2.10 -2.44 -9.95
N ARG A 81 2.90 -3.10 -10.80
CA ARG A 81 2.81 -4.55 -11.02
C ARG A 81 2.92 -5.39 -9.74
N ASN A 82 3.79 -5.00 -8.82
CA ASN A 82 4.08 -5.72 -7.58
C ASN A 82 3.34 -5.12 -6.37
N TYR A 83 2.32 -4.30 -6.60
CA TYR A 83 1.56 -3.62 -5.54
C TYR A 83 0.97 -4.59 -4.50
N HIS A 84 0.51 -5.75 -4.96
CA HIS A 84 0.01 -6.84 -4.13
C HIS A 84 1.05 -7.40 -3.15
N LEU A 85 2.34 -7.39 -3.51
CA LEU A 85 3.42 -7.87 -2.63
C LEU A 85 3.61 -6.93 -1.43
N LEU A 86 3.51 -5.62 -1.65
CA LEU A 86 3.57 -4.62 -0.57
C LEU A 86 2.39 -4.82 0.40
N ALA A 87 1.18 -5.03 -0.13
CA ALA A 87 -0.01 -5.30 0.67
C ALA A 87 0.12 -6.59 1.49
N GLN A 88 0.61 -7.66 0.85
CA GLN A 88 0.84 -8.94 1.52
C GLN A 88 1.83 -8.78 2.67
N GLU A 89 2.96 -8.12 2.42
CA GLU A 89 4.01 -7.96 3.42
C GLU A 89 3.54 -7.13 4.62
N LEU A 90 2.83 -6.02 4.35
CA LEU A 90 2.27 -5.15 5.40
C LEU A 90 1.32 -5.90 6.31
N LEU A 91 0.41 -6.67 5.73
CA LEU A 91 -0.57 -7.41 6.52
C LEU A 91 0.05 -8.64 7.19
N GLU A 92 0.94 -9.36 6.53
CA GLU A 92 1.54 -10.57 7.09
C GLU A 92 2.44 -10.25 8.30
N ARG A 93 3.22 -9.16 8.26
CA ARG A 93 4.08 -8.74 9.37
C ARG A 93 3.41 -7.79 10.34
N GLY A 94 2.77 -6.74 9.82
CA GLY A 94 2.21 -5.66 10.62
C GLY A 94 0.77 -5.90 11.10
N GLY A 95 0.01 -6.77 10.43
CA GLY A 95 -1.32 -7.16 10.87
C GLY A 95 -2.30 -6.02 11.07
N VAL A 96 -2.94 -6.00 12.23
CA VAL A 96 -4.04 -5.08 12.54
C VAL A 96 -3.64 -3.60 12.50
N ASP A 97 -2.36 -3.30 12.78
CA ASP A 97 -1.83 -1.94 12.78
C ASP A 97 -1.92 -1.30 11.38
N TYR A 98 -1.87 -2.13 10.33
CA TYR A 98 -1.89 -1.71 8.93
C TYR A 98 -3.18 -2.08 8.21
N LEU A 99 -4.16 -2.69 8.90
CA LEU A 99 -5.43 -3.09 8.28
C LEU A 99 -6.17 -1.89 7.68
N PHE A 100 -6.20 -0.77 8.40
CA PHE A 100 -6.91 0.42 7.91
C PHE A 100 -6.23 1.03 6.68
N ASP A 101 -4.89 1.14 6.68
CA ASP A 101 -4.13 1.58 5.52
C ASP A 101 -4.39 0.68 4.30
N TYR A 102 -4.40 -0.64 4.50
CA TYR A 102 -4.77 -1.63 3.48
C TYR A 102 -6.17 -1.39 2.92
N VAL A 103 -7.17 -1.27 3.79
CA VAL A 103 -8.57 -1.07 3.38
C VAL A 103 -8.74 0.23 2.61
N CYS A 104 -8.13 1.33 3.08
CA CYS A 104 -8.16 2.62 2.38
C CYS A 104 -7.51 2.51 1.00
N ALA A 105 -6.30 1.96 0.93
CA ALA A 105 -5.53 1.88 -0.30
C ALA A 105 -6.18 0.96 -1.34
N ALA A 106 -6.79 -0.15 -0.91
CA ALA A 106 -7.54 -1.04 -1.78
C ALA A 106 -8.75 -0.35 -2.44
N HIS A 107 -9.34 0.66 -1.81
CA HIS A 107 -10.49 1.39 -2.35
C HIS A 107 -10.13 2.64 -3.17
N ILE A 108 -8.84 2.94 -3.36
CA ILE A 108 -8.42 4.13 -4.12
C ILE A 108 -8.85 4.05 -5.60
N SER A 109 -8.76 2.87 -6.20
CA SER A 109 -9.13 2.61 -7.59
C SER A 109 -9.53 1.16 -7.79
N PHE A 110 -10.20 0.86 -8.90
CA PHE A 110 -10.55 -0.51 -9.27
C PHE A 110 -9.31 -1.40 -9.43
N ASP A 111 -8.24 -0.88 -10.03
CA ASP A 111 -7.01 -1.63 -10.24
C ASP A 111 -6.29 -1.93 -8.92
N ALA A 112 -6.27 -0.98 -7.97
CA ALA A 112 -5.74 -1.21 -6.63
C ALA A 112 -6.58 -2.25 -5.86
N TYR A 113 -7.91 -2.19 -6.01
CA TYR A 113 -8.82 -3.16 -5.41
C TYR A 113 -8.54 -4.58 -5.91
N LEU A 114 -8.42 -4.77 -7.23
CA LEU A 114 -8.14 -6.08 -7.81
C LEU A 114 -6.73 -6.58 -7.49
N SER A 115 -5.73 -5.71 -7.55
CA SER A 115 -4.35 -6.08 -7.26
C SER A 115 -4.20 -6.64 -5.84
N THR A 116 -4.85 -6.00 -4.87
CA THR A 116 -4.81 -6.42 -3.46
C THR A 116 -5.71 -7.63 -3.13
N ALA A 117 -6.54 -8.10 -4.06
CA ALA A 117 -7.51 -9.15 -3.77
C ALA A 117 -6.88 -10.55 -3.58
N ASN A 118 -5.71 -10.79 -4.17
CA ASN A 118 -5.08 -12.12 -4.23
C ASN A 118 -3.88 -12.28 -3.27
N ILE A 119 -3.88 -11.60 -2.12
CA ILE A 119 -2.82 -11.78 -1.11
C ILE A 119 -2.96 -13.13 -0.41
N VAL A 120 -1.83 -13.75 -0.08
CA VAL A 120 -1.80 -15.04 0.61
C VAL A 120 -1.24 -14.83 2.02
N LEU A 121 -2.16 -14.66 2.98
CA LEU A 121 -1.83 -14.51 4.39
C LEU A 121 -1.89 -15.85 5.14
N SER A 122 -1.11 -15.97 6.20
CA SER A 122 -1.18 -17.11 7.11
C SER A 122 -2.55 -17.21 7.80
N SER A 123 -2.97 -18.42 8.17
CA SER A 123 -4.28 -18.64 8.80
C SER A 123 -4.45 -17.86 10.11
N SER A 124 -3.39 -17.80 10.93
CA SER A 124 -3.38 -17.00 12.17
C SER A 124 -3.58 -15.52 11.86
N ARG A 125 -2.91 -15.00 10.83
CA ARG A 125 -3.03 -13.61 10.43
C ARG A 125 -4.41 -13.28 9.89
N LYS A 126 -4.98 -14.14 9.04
CA LYS A 126 -6.34 -13.98 8.54
C LYS A 126 -7.36 -13.90 9.67
N GLN A 127 -7.25 -14.79 10.67
CA GLN A 127 -8.16 -14.82 11.80
C GLN A 127 -8.06 -13.54 12.65
N GLU A 128 -6.84 -13.10 12.95
CA GLU A 128 -6.59 -11.85 13.68
C GLU A 128 -7.21 -10.64 12.96
N LEU A 129 -6.92 -10.50 11.67
CA LEU A 129 -7.44 -9.41 10.85
C LEU A 129 -8.97 -9.43 10.76
N LEU A 130 -9.57 -10.61 10.63
CA LEU A 130 -11.02 -10.75 10.56
C LEU A 130 -11.70 -10.29 11.86
N VAL A 131 -11.18 -10.72 13.01
CA VAL A 131 -11.70 -10.30 14.33
C VAL A 131 -11.59 -8.78 14.48
N TYR A 132 -10.44 -8.20 14.13
CA TYR A 132 -10.25 -6.76 14.24
C TYR A 132 -11.11 -5.97 13.23
N PHE A 133 -11.29 -6.49 12.02
CA PHE A 133 -12.19 -5.92 11.02
C PHE A 133 -13.62 -5.84 11.53
N ASP A 134 -14.13 -6.93 12.12
CA ASP A 134 -15.47 -6.98 12.69
C ASP A 134 -15.61 -6.03 13.89
N TYR A 135 -14.57 -5.92 14.72
CA TYR A 135 -14.51 -4.93 15.78
C TYR A 135 -14.59 -3.48 15.24
N LEU A 136 -13.78 -3.13 14.25
CA LEU A 136 -13.79 -1.79 13.64
C LEU A 136 -15.16 -1.48 13.03
N ARG A 137 -15.78 -2.45 12.35
CA ARG A 137 -17.10 -2.30 11.75
C ARG A 137 -18.19 -2.11 12.79
N ALA A 138 -18.12 -2.77 13.95
CA ALA A 138 -19.12 -2.60 15.00
C ALA A 138 -18.97 -1.25 15.75
N ASN A 139 -17.76 -0.71 15.83
CA ASN A 139 -17.45 0.42 16.73
C ASN A 139 -17.15 1.74 16.01
N SER A 140 -16.90 1.75 14.70
CA SER A 140 -16.64 2.99 13.97
C SER A 140 -17.91 3.82 13.81
N THR A 141 -17.86 5.10 14.19
CA THR A 141 -18.95 6.06 13.99
C THR A 141 -18.83 6.85 12.70
N ASP A 142 -17.73 6.69 11.96
CA ASP A 142 -17.48 7.40 10.71
C ASP A 142 -18.13 6.67 9.53
N ALA A 143 -19.06 7.35 8.85
CA ALA A 143 -19.80 6.79 7.72
C ALA A 143 -18.90 6.44 6.53
N GLU A 144 -17.81 7.16 6.29
CA GLU A 144 -16.87 6.85 5.23
C GLU A 144 -16.05 5.61 5.58
N VAL A 145 -15.60 5.48 6.84
CA VAL A 145 -14.93 4.26 7.31
C VAL A 145 -15.85 3.05 7.18
N GLN A 146 -17.12 3.17 7.56
CA GLN A 146 -18.09 2.08 7.44
C GLN A 146 -18.31 1.63 6.00
N LYS A 147 -18.28 2.54 5.03
CA LYS A 147 -18.38 2.19 3.59
C LYS A 147 -17.19 1.34 3.12
N LEU A 148 -16.00 1.61 3.65
CA LEU A 148 -14.79 0.87 3.29
C LEU A 148 -14.76 -0.53 3.92
N LEU A 149 -15.43 -0.72 5.06
CA LEU A 149 -15.55 -1.99 5.77
C LEU A 149 -16.68 -2.88 5.20
N SER A 150 -16.68 -3.06 3.89
CA SER A 150 -17.70 -3.83 3.15
C SER A 150 -17.57 -5.34 3.35
N ASP A 151 -18.66 -6.08 3.10
CA ASP A 151 -18.65 -7.55 3.16
C ASP A 151 -17.69 -8.16 2.13
N GLN A 152 -17.52 -7.54 0.96
CA GLN A 152 -16.55 -7.99 -0.04
C GLN A 152 -15.10 -7.80 0.43
N MET A 153 -14.82 -6.76 1.22
CA MET A 153 -13.50 -6.58 1.82
C MET A 153 -13.29 -7.62 2.94
N ARG A 154 -14.30 -7.81 3.79
CA ARG A 154 -14.29 -8.79 4.87
C ARG A 154 -14.01 -10.22 4.36
N SER A 155 -14.63 -10.62 3.24
CA SER A 155 -14.49 -11.97 2.69
C SER A 155 -13.06 -12.32 2.28
N ARG A 156 -12.17 -11.34 2.07
CA ARG A 156 -10.75 -11.57 1.77
C ARG A 156 -10.00 -12.23 2.95
N PHE A 157 -10.48 -12.03 4.17
CA PHE A 157 -9.88 -12.56 5.39
C PHE A 157 -10.64 -13.77 5.94
N ALA A 158 -11.86 -14.02 5.45
CA ALA A 158 -12.58 -15.23 5.79
C ALA A 158 -11.83 -16.44 5.20
N THR A 159 -11.61 -17.47 6.02
CA THR A 159 -11.23 -18.78 5.52
C THR A 159 -12.40 -19.38 4.75
N GLU A 160 -12.15 -19.91 3.55
CA GLU A 160 -13.08 -20.83 2.91
C GLU A 160 -13.17 -22.08 3.80
N ASP A 161 -14.37 -22.42 4.25
CA ASP A 161 -14.67 -23.69 4.93
C ASP A 161 -14.62 -24.87 3.92
#